data_AF-A0A968AUT2-F1
#
_entry.id   AF-A0A968AUT2-F1
#
_cell.length_a   1.000
_cell.length_b   1.000
_cell.length_c   1.000
_cell.angle_alpha   90.00
_cell.angle_beta   90.00
_cell.angle_gamma   90.00
#
_symmetry.space_group_name_H-M   'P 1'
#
loop_
_entity.id
_entity.type
_entity.pdbx_description
1 polymer ?
#
loop_
_entity_poly.entity_id
_entity_poly.type
_entity_poly.pdbx_seq_one_letter_code
_entity_poly.pdbx_strand_id
1 'polypeptide(L)'
;MRRKAGGMDEKQVRSEIVDIALAHHIVSRYTSLVAVDVTPVRPVDARTFSHALDGNPPAGWKRPQQPAASMEANAGLMLAQGATWSEFFILAGLALLGLAVLLRFGPAFAVGHRA
;
A
#
# COMPACT_ATOMS: atom_id res chain seq x y z
N MET A 1 26.14 8.53 28.42
CA MET A 1 26.29 8.98 29.82
C MET A 1 25.07 9.80 30.24
N ARG A 2 24.28 9.38 31.23
CA ARG A 2 23.20 10.19 31.81
C ARG A 2 23.77 10.98 32.98
N ARG A 3 23.81 12.32 32.91
CA ARG A 3 24.13 13.13 34.10
C ARG A 3 23.00 12.93 35.10
N LYS A 4 23.31 12.41 36.30
CA LYS A 4 22.41 12.54 37.45
C LYS A 4 22.23 14.04 37.68
N ALA A 5 20.98 14.52 37.72
CA ALA A 5 20.69 15.91 38.04
C ALA A 5 21.37 16.25 39.38
N GLY A 6 22.07 17.37 39.44
CA GLY A 6 23.04 17.69 40.49
C GLY A 6 22.50 17.52 41.91
N GLY A 7 22.79 16.38 42.54
CA GLY A 7 22.52 16.12 43.96
C GLY A 7 21.05 15.96 44.37
N MET A 8 20.08 16.04 43.45
CA MET A 8 18.66 15.84 43.77
C MET A 8 18.31 14.36 43.92
N ASP A 9 17.40 14.07 44.85
CA ASP A 9 16.90 12.72 45.08
C ASP A 9 16.23 12.17 43.80
N GLU A 10 16.63 10.96 43.40
CA GLU A 10 16.17 10.34 42.15
C GLU A 10 14.66 10.09 42.16
N LYS A 11 14.09 9.85 43.34
CA LYS A 11 12.64 9.67 43.48
C LYS A 11 11.88 10.96 43.22
N GLN A 12 12.38 12.08 43.73
CA GLN A 12 11.76 13.39 43.52
C GLN A 12 11.76 13.75 42.03
N VAL A 13 12.91 13.63 41.36
CA VAL A 13 13.03 13.90 39.92
C VAL A 13 12.11 12.99 39.09
N ARG A 14 11.99 11.71 39.46
CA ARG A 14 11.07 10.79 38.79
C ARG A 14 9.62 11.24 38.92
N SER A 15 9.19 11.63 40.13
CA SER A 15 7.82 12.07 40.38
C SER A 15 7.48 13.28 39.50
N GLU A 16 8.34 14.30 39.50
CA GLU A 16 8.14 15.51 38.69
C GLU A 16 8.04 15.19 37.19
N ILE A 17 8.88 14.27 36.69
CA ILE A 17 8.81 13.84 35.29
C ILE A 17 7.49 13.13 34.99
N VAL A 18 7.01 12.27 35.90
CA VAL A 18 5.72 11.57 35.74
C VAL A 18 4.57 12.57 35.74
N ASP A 19 4.56 13.53 36.66
CA ASP A 19 3.49 14.52 36.79
C ASP A 19 3.37 15.39 35.52
N ILE A 20 4.50 15.88 35.00
CA ILE A 20 4.52 16.66 33.74
C ILE A 20 4.05 15.79 32.56
N ALA A 21 4.55 14.55 32.48
CA ALA A 21 4.22 13.64 31.39
C ALA A 21 2.71 13.33 31.35
N LEU A 22 2.11 13.09 32.51
CA LEU A 22 0.67 12.85 32.63
C LEU A 22 -0.16 14.12 32.35
N ALA A 23 0.26 15.28 32.85
CA ALA A 23 -0.46 16.54 32.65
C ALA A 23 -0.55 16.98 31.18
N HIS A 24 0.46 16.68 30.38
CA HIS A 24 0.53 17.08 28.97
C HIS A 24 0.34 15.93 27.98
N HIS A 25 -0.06 14.74 28.44
CA HIS A 25 -0.20 13.54 27.61
C HIS A 25 1.05 13.19 26.79
N ILE A 26 2.23 13.38 27.38
CA ILE A 26 3.52 13.07 26.75
C ILE A 26 4.02 11.73 27.27
N VAL A 27 4.60 10.92 26.38
CA VAL A 27 5.25 9.66 26.76
C VAL A 27 6.68 9.97 27.24
N SER A 28 6.99 9.60 28.48
CA SER A 28 8.31 9.75 29.08
C SER A 28 8.99 8.39 29.25
N ARG A 29 10.20 8.36 29.84
CA ARG A 29 10.83 7.08 30.24
C ARG A 29 10.01 6.31 31.28
N TYR A 30 9.20 7.01 32.07
CA TYR A 30 8.48 6.45 33.19
C TYR A 30 6.98 6.24 32.90
N THR A 31 6.52 6.58 31.69
CA THR A 31 5.13 6.40 31.27
C THR A 31 5.09 5.63 29.95
N SER A 32 3.98 4.95 29.67
CA SER A 32 3.79 4.19 28.44
C SER A 32 2.33 4.27 28.02
N LEU A 33 2.07 4.29 26.71
CA LEU A 33 0.70 4.24 26.18
C LEU A 33 0.24 2.80 26.14
N VAL A 34 -0.92 2.52 26.72
CA VAL A 34 -1.57 1.22 26.68
C VAL A 34 -2.89 1.40 25.95
N ALA A 35 -3.00 0.80 24.77
CA ALA A 35 -4.26 0.72 24.06
C ALA A 35 -5.10 -0.41 24.68
N VAL A 36 -6.17 -0.05 25.38
CA VAL A 36 -7.18 -1.01 25.83
C VAL A 36 -8.20 -1.13 24.72
N ASP A 37 -8.20 -2.26 24.02
CA ASP A 37 -9.24 -2.53 23.03
C ASP A 37 -10.54 -2.89 23.74
N VAL A 38 -11.58 -2.15 23.43
CA VAL A 38 -12.95 -2.48 23.81
C VAL A 38 -13.63 -2.88 22.53
N THR A 39 -13.76 -4.18 22.26
CA THR A 39 -14.47 -4.65 21.07
C THR A 39 -15.95 -4.28 21.21
N PRO A 40 -16.46 -3.27 20.48
CA PRO A 40 -17.84 -2.86 20.63
C PRO A 40 -18.72 -3.91 19.93
N VAL A 41 -19.63 -4.53 20.67
CA VAL A 41 -20.61 -5.46 20.10
C VAL A 41 -21.74 -4.63 19.49
N ARG A 42 -21.85 -4.66 18.16
CA ARG A 42 -23.00 -4.07 17.46
C ARG A 42 -24.25 -4.94 17.72
N PRO A 43 -25.39 -4.36 18.12
CA PRO A 43 -26.67 -5.08 18.21
C PRO A 43 -27.04 -5.77 16.89
N VAL A 44 -27.60 -6.97 16.96
CA VAL A 44 -27.94 -7.79 15.77
C VAL A 44 -29.00 -7.14 14.87
N ASP A 45 -29.83 -6.29 15.43
CA ASP A 45 -30.94 -5.58 14.79
C ASP A 45 -30.56 -4.18 14.25
N ALA A 46 -29.33 -3.72 14.49
CA ALA A 46 -28.86 -2.44 14.00
C ALA A 46 -28.55 -2.49 12.49
N ARG A 47 -29.24 -1.64 11.71
CA ARG A 47 -28.95 -1.47 10.26
C ARG A 47 -27.53 -0.92 10.06
N THR A 48 -26.82 -1.48 9.09
CA THR A 48 -25.51 -0.98 8.66
C THR A 48 -25.69 -0.14 7.39
N PHE A 49 -25.06 1.04 7.36
CA PHE A 49 -25.02 1.89 6.19
C PHE A 49 -23.58 1.95 5.68
N SER A 50 -23.38 1.64 4.40
CA SER A 50 -22.11 1.85 3.72
C SER A 50 -22.20 3.16 2.94
N HIS A 51 -21.23 4.04 3.14
CA HIS A 51 -21.10 5.25 2.34
C HIS A 51 -19.65 5.37 1.87
N ALA A 52 -19.46 5.90 0.66
CA ALA A 52 -18.13 6.22 0.18
C ALA A 52 -17.55 7.36 1.04
N LEU A 53 -16.36 7.17 1.60
CA LEU A 53 -15.67 8.25 2.28
C LEU A 53 -14.99 9.13 1.22
N ASP A 54 -15.15 10.44 1.36
CA ASP A 54 -14.36 11.37 0.56
C ASP A 54 -12.89 11.24 0.94
N GLY A 55 -12.02 11.19 -0.06
CA GLY A 55 -10.58 11.27 0.17
C GLY A 55 -10.25 12.63 0.78
N ASN A 56 -9.56 12.64 1.93
CA ASN A 56 -9.05 13.86 2.57
C ASN A 56 -7.55 14.03 2.23
N PRO A 57 -7.20 14.50 1.02
CA PRO A 57 -5.81 14.66 0.65
C PRO A 57 -5.16 15.79 1.46
N PRO A 58 -3.85 15.69 1.75
CA PRO A 58 -3.12 16.77 2.40
C PRO A 58 -3.12 18.05 1.56
N ALA A 59 -3.01 19.20 2.23
CA ALA A 59 -3.01 20.50 1.57
C ALA A 59 -1.92 20.60 0.49
N GLY A 60 -2.31 21.03 -0.71
CA GLY A 60 -1.40 21.16 -1.86
C GLY A 60 -1.23 19.89 -2.69
N TRP A 61 -1.86 18.77 -2.32
CA TRP A 61 -1.83 17.56 -3.14
C TRP A 61 -2.61 17.75 -4.44
N LYS A 62 -1.90 17.84 -5.56
CA LYS A 62 -2.50 17.85 -6.91
C LYS A 62 -2.62 16.42 -7.38
N ARG A 63 -3.85 15.93 -7.53
CA ARG A 63 -4.10 14.64 -8.17
C ARG A 63 -3.52 14.71 -9.60
N PRO A 64 -2.62 13.79 -10.00
CA PRO A 64 -2.13 13.77 -11.37
C PRO A 64 -3.32 13.63 -12.32
N GLN A 65 -3.51 14.61 -13.21
CA GLN A 65 -4.48 14.48 -14.30
C GLN A 65 -3.91 13.46 -15.28
N GLN A 66 -4.42 12.23 -15.24
CA GLN A 66 -4.15 11.24 -16.28
C GLN A 66 -5.41 10.95 -17.08
N PRO A 67 -5.28 10.81 -18.42
CA PRO A 67 -6.41 10.62 -19.30
C PRO A 67 -7.18 9.36 -18.89
N ALA A 68 -8.50 9.44 -18.99
CA ALA A 68 -9.48 8.42 -18.64
C ALA A 68 -9.41 7.21 -19.60
N ALA A 69 -8.25 6.57 -19.74
CA ALA A 69 -8.01 5.45 -20.65
C ALA A 69 -8.01 4.09 -19.95
N SER A 70 -8.49 3.99 -18.72
CA SER A 70 -9.03 2.74 -18.17
C SER A 70 -10.31 3.06 -17.41
N MET A 71 -11.36 3.30 -18.20
CA MET A 71 -12.73 3.23 -17.73
C MET A 71 -12.95 1.81 -17.21
N GLU A 72 -13.50 1.72 -16.00
CA GLU A 72 -13.75 0.52 -15.19
C GLU A 72 -12.56 -0.08 -14.42
N ALA A 73 -12.81 -0.29 -13.13
CA ALA A 73 -11.97 -0.98 -12.15
C ALA A 73 -10.66 -0.28 -11.76
N ASN A 74 -10.74 0.93 -11.18
CA ASN A 74 -10.08 1.26 -9.91
C ASN A 74 -10.31 2.73 -9.55
N ALA A 75 -11.39 3.00 -8.80
CA ALA A 75 -11.53 4.24 -8.07
C ALA A 75 -10.37 4.35 -7.06
N GLY A 76 -9.36 5.17 -7.37
CA GLY A 76 -8.40 5.71 -6.40
C GLY A 76 -7.12 4.90 -6.14
N LEU A 77 -6.95 3.69 -6.67
CA LEU A 77 -5.71 2.92 -6.51
C LEU A 77 -4.87 3.02 -7.78
N MET A 78 -3.78 3.79 -7.72
CA MET A 78 -2.72 3.70 -8.74
C MET A 78 -2.08 2.31 -8.60
N LEU A 79 -2.33 1.43 -9.57
CA LEU A 79 -1.55 0.21 -9.71
C LEU A 79 -0.13 0.60 -10.14
N ALA A 80 0.88 -0.09 -9.59
CA ALA A 80 2.26 0.10 -10.00
C ALA A 80 2.39 -0.18 -11.50
N GLN A 81 2.64 0.87 -12.28
CA GLN A 81 3.01 0.73 -13.68
C GLN A 81 4.44 0.20 -13.70
N GLY A 82 4.62 -1.07 -14.05
CA GLY A 82 5.95 -1.67 -14.12
C GLY A 82 6.82 -0.93 -15.13
N ALA A 83 8.08 -0.66 -14.79
CA ALA A 83 9.06 -0.06 -15.70
C ALA A 83 9.57 -1.04 -16.77
N THR A 84 8.77 -2.05 -17.11
CA THR A 84 9.13 -3.13 -18.01
C THR A 84 8.53 -2.87 -19.39
N TRP A 85 9.31 -3.09 -20.45
CA TRP A 85 8.87 -2.95 -21.84
C TRP A 85 7.93 -4.09 -22.27
N SER A 86 6.80 -4.23 -21.57
CA SER A 86 5.84 -5.34 -21.76
C SER A 86 5.32 -5.44 -23.18
N GLU A 87 5.04 -4.31 -23.82
CA GLU A 87 4.61 -4.25 -25.23
C GLU A 87 5.61 -4.94 -26.16
N PHE A 88 6.92 -4.66 -26.00
CA PHE A 88 7.96 -5.29 -26.80
C PHE A 88 8.05 -6.80 -26.53
N PHE A 89 8.02 -7.23 -25.26
CA PHE A 89 8.07 -8.65 -24.91
C PHE A 89 6.85 -9.43 -25.41
N ILE A 90 5.66 -8.83 -25.42
CA ILE A 90 4.45 -9.44 -25.98
C ILE A 90 4.60 -9.64 -27.49
N LEU A 91 5.08 -8.61 -28.21
CA LEU A 91 5.31 -8.72 -29.66
C LEU A 91 6.38 -9.76 -29.99
N ALA A 92 7.50 -9.77 -29.25
CA ALA A 92 8.55 -10.77 -29.42
C ALA A 92 8.04 -12.20 -29.13
N GLY A 93 7.23 -12.37 -28.08
CA GLY A 93 6.58 -13.63 -27.74
C GLY A 93 5.61 -14.12 -28.82
N LEU A 94 4.77 -13.22 -29.36
CA LEU A 94 3.85 -13.55 -30.46
C LEU A 94 4.61 -13.92 -31.73
N ALA A 95 5.71 -13.23 -32.05
CA ALA A 95 6.54 -13.55 -33.20
C ALA A 95 7.18 -14.94 -33.07
N LEU A 96 7.71 -15.28 -31.89
CA LEU A 96 8.24 -16.60 -31.57
C LEU A 96 7.15 -17.69 -31.63
N LEU A 97 5.95 -17.40 -31.12
CA LEU A 97 4.83 -18.34 -31.15
C LEU A 97 4.35 -18.57 -32.59
N GLY A 98 4.28 -17.52 -33.41
CA GLY A 98 3.98 -17.62 -34.83
C GLY A 98 5.02 -18.44 -35.60
N LEU A 99 6.31 -18.21 -35.34
CA LEU A 99 7.40 -19.01 -35.91
C LEU A 99 7.31 -20.47 -35.48
N ALA A 100 7.02 -20.73 -34.20
CA ALA A 100 6.87 -22.10 -33.69
C ALA A 100 5.68 -22.82 -34.35
N VAL A 101 4.54 -22.14 -34.55
CA VAL A 101 3.40 -22.69 -35.31
C VAL A 101 3.83 -22.99 -36.74
N LEU A 102 4.55 -22.07 -37.39
CA LEU A 102 5.01 -22.25 -38.77
C LEU A 102 5.99 -23.42 -38.91
N LEU A 103 6.89 -23.62 -37.94
CA LEU A 103 7.82 -24.77 -37.91
C LEU A 103 7.12 -26.08 -37.50
N ARG A 104 6.08 -26.00 -36.69
CA ARG A 104 5.31 -27.17 -36.23
C ARG A 104 4.36 -27.71 -37.29
N PHE A 105 3.85 -26.84 -38.16
CA PHE A 105 2.87 -27.16 -39.20
C PHE A 105 3.37 -26.95 -40.65
N GLY A 106 4.51 -26.30 -40.85
CA GLY A 106 5.23 -26.23 -42.12
C GLY A 106 6.55 -26.99 -41.98
N PRO A 107 6.80 -28.11 -42.69
CA PRO A 107 6.28 -28.49 -44.00
C PRO A 107 5.60 -29.87 -43.99
N ALA A 108 4.26 -29.88 -43.98
CA ALA A 108 3.48 -30.91 -44.65
C ALA A 108 2.86 -30.41 -45.98
N PHE A 109 3.11 -29.15 -46.35
CA PHE A 109 2.53 -28.51 -47.54
C PHE A 109 3.51 -28.29 -48.72
N ALA A 110 4.78 -28.67 -48.60
CA ALA A 110 5.81 -28.40 -49.64
C ALA A 110 6.45 -29.64 -50.29
N VAL A 111 6.03 -30.86 -49.94
CA VAL A 111 6.45 -32.09 -50.65
C VAL A 111 5.22 -32.69 -51.33
N GLY A 112 4.85 -32.06 -52.44
CA GLY A 112 3.64 -32.41 -53.20
C GLY A 112 3.66 -31.86 -54.62
N HIS A 113 4.80 -31.91 -55.31
CA HIS A 113 4.78 -31.93 -56.77
C HIS A 113 6.00 -32.71 -57.26
N ARG A 114 5.80 -34.02 -57.46
CA ARG A 114 6.65 -34.81 -58.36
C ARG A 114 6.28 -34.43 -59.78
N ALA A 115 7.28 -34.06 -60.58
CA ALA A 115 7.46 -34.41 -61.98
C ALA A 115 8.98 -34.40 -62.21
#